data_AF-A0A452ZSL3-F1
#
_entry.id   AF-A0A452ZSL3-F1
#
_cell.length_a   1.000
_cell.length_b   1.000
_cell.length_c   1.000
_cell.angle_alpha   90.00
_cell.angle_beta   90.00
_cell.angle_gamma   90.00
#
_symmetry.space_group_name_H-M   'P 1'
#
loop_
_entity.id
_entity.type
_entity.pdbx_description
1 polymer ?
#
loop_
_entity_poly.entity_id
_entity_poly.type
_entity_poly.pdbx_seq_one_letter_code
_entity_poly.pdbx_strand_id
1 'polypeptide(L)'
;MREDFWVDIKDAFPVIPGVDSRVLVTTARQTIAMKSSSRDGHVYVMRTLADDHSRQLFCEEASLVYPPSVGDTKLSSEVIKRCDGLPLALVT
;
A
#
# COMPACT_ATOMS: atom_id res chain seq x y z
N MET A 1 0.66 -18.98 -5.07
CA MET A 1 -0.40 -18.75 -6.09
C MET A 1 0.20 -19.08 -7.45
N ARG A 2 -0.45 -19.94 -8.25
CA ARG A 2 -0.03 -20.14 -9.64
C ARG A 2 -0.27 -18.84 -10.41
N GLU A 3 0.73 -18.37 -11.16
CA GLU A 3 0.66 -17.06 -11.79
C GLU A 3 -0.48 -16.93 -12.81
N ASP A 4 -0.88 -18.05 -13.42
CA ASP A 4 -1.90 -18.07 -14.48
C ASP A 4 -3.31 -18.33 -13.94
N PHE A 5 -3.46 -18.56 -12.63
CA PHE A 5 -4.76 -18.89 -12.04
C PHE A 5 -5.81 -17.79 -12.23
N TRP A 6 -5.37 -16.53 -12.35
CA TRP A 6 -6.29 -15.43 -12.65
C TRP A 6 -6.95 -15.57 -14.02
N VAL A 7 -6.23 -16.10 -15.01
CA VAL A 7 -6.75 -16.32 -16.38
C VAL A 7 -7.91 -17.31 -16.34
N ASP A 8 -7.83 -18.32 -15.47
CA ASP A 8 -8.86 -19.34 -15.32
C ASP A 8 -10.08 -18.84 -14.54
N ILE A 9 -9.88 -18.09 -13.45
CA ILE A 9 -10.97 -17.71 -12.55
C ILE A 9 -11.76 -16.48 -13.01
N LYS A 10 -11.16 -15.58 -13.81
CA LYS A 10 -11.82 -14.33 -14.20
C LYS A 10 -13.12 -14.56 -14.98
N ASP A 11 -13.19 -15.64 -15.75
CA ASP A 11 -14.36 -15.96 -16.58
C ASP A 11 -15.48 -16.63 -15.76
N ALA A 12 -15.21 -16.99 -14.50
CA ALA A 12 -16.24 -17.48 -13.57
C ALA A 12 -17.08 -16.35 -12.95
N PHE A 13 -16.64 -15.08 -13.07
CA PHE A 13 -17.41 -13.95 -12.57
C PHE A 13 -18.61 -13.64 -13.49
N PRO A 14 -19.82 -13.46 -12.95
CA PRO A 14 -21.01 -13.21 -13.78
C PRO A 14 -20.94 -11.83 -14.43
N VAL A 15 -21.24 -11.77 -15.73
CA VAL A 15 -21.39 -10.51 -16.49
C VAL A 15 -22.89 -10.21 -16.63
N ILE A 16 -23.38 -9.29 -15.78
CA ILE A 16 -24.80 -8.92 -15.73
C ILE A 16 -24.97 -7.54 -16.37
N PRO A 17 -25.80 -7.40 -17.43
CA PRO A 17 -26.07 -6.11 -18.05
C PRO A 17 -26.58 -5.07 -17.04
N GLY A 18 -25.98 -3.88 -17.05
CA GLY A 18 -26.33 -2.78 -16.14
C GLY A 18 -25.66 -2.85 -14.76
N VAL A 19 -24.80 -3.84 -14.50
CA VAL A 19 -24.05 -3.96 -13.23
C VAL A 19 -22.55 -3.77 -13.49
N ASP A 20 -21.93 -2.80 -12.80
CA ASP A 20 -20.48 -2.53 -12.86
C ASP A 20 -19.75 -3.10 -11.63
N SER A 21 -19.68 -4.43 -11.54
CA SER A 21 -18.91 -5.09 -10.47
C SER A 21 -17.40 -4.99 -10.73
N ARG A 22 -16.62 -4.78 -9.67
CA ARG A 22 -15.16 -4.59 -9.75
C ARG A 22 -14.44 -5.53 -8.79
N VAL A 23 -13.31 -6.07 -9.23
CA VAL A 23 -12.40 -6.89 -8.40
C VAL A 23 -11.10 -6.13 -8.19
N LEU A 24 -10.67 -6.00 -6.93
CA LEU A 24 -9.38 -5.44 -6.56
C LEU A 24 -8.43 -6.58 -6.15
N VAL A 25 -7.31 -6.71 -6.85
CA VAL A 25 -6.27 -7.69 -6.53
C VAL A 25 -5.07 -6.96 -5.91
N THR A 26 -4.65 -7.39 -4.71
CA THR A 26 -3.43 -6.90 -4.05
C THR A 26 -2.39 -8.01 -4.02
N THR A 27 -1.15 -7.69 -4.37
CA THR A 27 -0.04 -8.65 -4.41
C THR A 27 1.30 -7.93 -4.32
N ALA A 28 2.29 -8.55 -3.69
CA ALA A 28 3.68 -8.09 -3.69
C ALA A 28 4.43 -8.47 -4.99
N ARG A 29 3.84 -9.32 -5.85
CA ARG A 29 4.47 -9.82 -7.09
C ARG A 29 3.94 -9.07 -8.31
N GLN A 30 4.80 -8.29 -8.96
CA GLN A 30 4.45 -7.53 -10.16
C GLN A 30 3.92 -8.42 -11.31
N THR A 31 4.46 -9.63 -11.48
CA THR A 31 4.01 -10.58 -12.51
C THR A 31 2.55 -10.96 -12.35
N ILE A 32 2.11 -11.18 -11.10
CA ILE A 32 0.71 -11.47 -10.78
C ILE A 32 -0.15 -10.23 -11.03
N ALA A 33 0.29 -9.05 -10.59
CA ALA A 33 -0.46 -7.80 -10.81
C ALA A 33 -0.73 -7.53 -12.30
N MET A 34 0.29 -7.73 -13.15
CA MET A 34 0.15 -7.59 -14.60
C MET A 34 -0.83 -8.59 -15.20
N LYS A 35 -0.70 -9.88 -14.85
CA LYS A 35 -1.62 -10.93 -15.33
C LYS A 35 -3.05 -10.75 -14.84
N SER A 36 -3.22 -10.14 -13.66
CA SER A 36 -4.52 -9.85 -13.06
C SER A 36 -5.19 -8.57 -13.58
N SER A 37 -4.44 -7.70 -14.25
CA SER A 37 -5.00 -6.51 -14.87
C SER A 37 -5.80 -6.85 -16.14
N SER A 38 -6.94 -6.18 -16.33
CA SER A 38 -7.63 -6.20 -17.62
C SER A 38 -6.82 -5.42 -18.67
N ARG A 39 -7.17 -5.57 -19.94
CA ARG A 39 -6.48 -4.88 -21.05
C ARG A 39 -6.51 -3.35 -20.94
N ASP A 40 -7.53 -2.79 -20.28
CA ASP A 40 -7.65 -1.37 -19.90
C ASP A 40 -7.50 -1.17 -18.37
N GLY A 41 -6.99 -2.17 -17.67
CA GLY A 41 -6.84 -2.21 -16.22
C GLY A 41 -5.63 -1.41 -15.75
N HIS A 42 -5.74 -0.84 -14.56
CA HIS A 42 -4.66 -0.07 -13.94
C HIS A 42 -3.93 -0.91 -12.89
N VAL A 43 -2.62 -1.12 -13.05
CA VAL A 43 -1.76 -1.66 -11.99
C VAL A 43 -1.27 -0.50 -11.14
N TYR A 44 -1.79 -0.39 -9.92
CA TYR A 44 -1.32 0.60 -8.96
C TYR A 44 -0.11 0.06 -8.20
N VAL A 45 1.03 0.75 -8.32
CA VAL A 45 2.23 0.46 -7.51
C VAL A 45 2.11 1.24 -6.20
N MET A 46 1.92 0.51 -5.10
CA MET A 46 1.86 1.09 -3.77
C MET A 46 3.22 1.72 -3.42
N ARG A 47 3.20 3.02 -3.08
CA ARG A 47 4.39 3.78 -2.66
C ARG A 47 4.55 3.75 -1.15
N THR A 48 5.76 4.00 -0.68
CA THR A 48 6.02 4.32 0.72
C THR A 48 5.42 5.69 1.07
N LEU A 49 5.28 5.95 2.36
CA LEU A 49 4.82 7.23 2.88
C LEU A 49 5.86 8.31 2.58
N ALA A 50 5.36 9.52 2.30
CA ALA A 50 6.20 10.71 2.32
C ALA A 50 6.66 11.03 3.76
N ASP A 51 7.71 11.83 3.91
CA ASP A 51 8.32 12.15 5.20
C ASP A 51 7.34 12.79 6.20
N ASP A 52 6.43 13.63 5.72
CA ASP A 52 5.40 14.30 6.52
C ASP A 52 4.38 13.28 7.08
N HIS A 53 3.90 12.39 6.22
CA HIS A 53 2.98 11.32 6.60
C HIS A 53 3.65 10.26 7.49
N SER A 54 4.94 9.97 7.25
CA SER A 54 5.75 9.09 8.10
C SER A 54 5.92 9.67 9.50
N ARG A 55 6.14 10.98 9.59
CA ARG A 55 6.26 11.70 10.87
C ARG A 55 4.95 11.73 11.63
N GLN A 56 3.86 11.97 10.92
CA GLN A 56 2.53 11.92 11.51
C GLN A 56 2.26 10.53 12.10
N LEU A 57 2.45 9.47 11.31
CA LEU A 57 2.22 8.09 11.76
C LEU A 57 3.10 7.71 12.95
N PHE A 58 4.40 8.07 12.92
CA PHE A 58 5.30 7.81 14.04
C PHE A 58 4.88 8.54 15.32
N CYS A 59 4.46 9.81 15.22
CA CYS A 59 3.97 10.55 16.38
C CYS A 59 2.71 9.92 16.95
N GLU A 60 1.77 9.51 16.10
CA GLU A 60 0.55 8.82 16.50
C GLU A 60 0.86 7.51 17.24
N GLU A 61 1.73 6.65 16.69
CA GLU A 61 2.10 5.38 17.32
C GLU A 61 2.87 5.59 18.64
N ALA A 62 3.86 6.48 18.65
CA ALA A 62 4.68 6.76 19.82
C ALA A 62 3.93 7.58 20.90
N SER A 63 2.64 7.89 20.69
CA SER A 63 1.84 8.75 21.57
C SER A 63 2.48 10.13 21.82
N LEU A 64 3.15 10.66 20.79
CA LEU A 64 3.75 11.98 20.77
C LEU A 64 2.80 13.01 20.15
N VAL A 65 2.97 14.28 20.51
CA VAL A 65 2.25 15.38 19.88
C VAL A 65 2.74 15.58 18.44
N TYR A 66 1.83 15.80 17.50
CA TYR A 66 2.15 16.20 16.12
C TYR A 66 1.77 17.69 15.89
N PRO A 67 2.69 18.53 15.38
CA PRO A 67 4.09 18.21 15.05
C PRO A 67 4.95 17.98 16.31
N PRO A 68 6.03 17.17 16.20
CA PRO A 68 6.88 16.84 17.34
C PRO A 68 7.56 18.06 17.95
N SER A 69 7.84 17.99 19.25
CA SER A 69 8.62 19.01 19.94
C SER A 69 10.05 19.09 19.37
N VAL A 70 10.77 20.19 19.65
CA VAL A 70 12.17 20.35 19.20
C VAL A 70 13.05 19.19 19.70
N GLY A 71 12.79 18.66 20.90
CA GLY A 71 13.50 17.51 21.47
C GLY A 71 13.23 16.21 20.71
N ASP A 72 11.97 15.98 20.33
CA ASP A 72 11.54 14.76 19.65
C ASP A 72 11.79 14.77 18.14
N THR A 73 12.02 15.96 17.56
CA THR A 73 12.25 16.14 16.13
C THR A 73 13.49 15.39 15.64
N LYS A 74 14.58 15.38 16.42
CA LYS A 74 15.82 14.70 16.04
C LYS A 74 15.65 13.17 16.08
N LEU A 75 15.06 12.65 17.15
CA LEU A 75 14.79 11.22 17.33
C LEU A 75 13.85 10.71 16.23
N SER A 76 12.71 11.39 16.03
CA SER A 76 11.74 11.03 14.99
C SER A 76 12.37 11.05 13.58
N SER A 77 13.20 12.04 13.27
CA SER A 77 13.86 12.10 11.95
C SER A 77 14.84 10.95 11.72
N GLU A 78 15.57 10.50 12.74
CA GLU A 78 16.47 9.36 12.62
C GLU A 78 15.69 8.04 12.42
N VAL A 79 14.61 7.84 13.18
CA VAL A 79 13.74 6.66 13.04
C VAL A 79 13.09 6.62 11.66
N ILE A 80 12.44 7.72 11.24
CA ILE A 80 11.78 7.82 9.93
C ILE A 80 12.75 7.50 8.80
N LYS A 81 13.99 8.01 8.87
CA LYS A 81 15.02 7.73 7.87
C LYS A 81 15.42 6.25 7.82
N ARG A 82 15.39 5.53 8.95
CA ARG A 82 15.67 4.08 8.98
C ARG A 82 14.50 3.25 8.47
N CYS A 83 13.27 3.72 8.64
CA CYS A 83 12.07 3.01 8.22
C CYS A 83 11.72 3.25 6.74
N ASP A 84 12.34 4.24 6.08
CA ASP A 84 12.22 4.53 4.64
C ASP A 84 10.76 4.70 4.16
N GLY A 85 9.93 5.29 5.02
CA GLY A 85 8.51 5.51 4.77
C GLY A 85 7.65 4.23 4.72
N LEU A 86 8.18 3.05 5.08
CA LEU A 86 7.38 1.83 5.21
C LEU A 86 6.46 1.95 6.44
N PRO A 87 5.12 1.97 6.27
CA PRO A 87 4.20 2.15 7.40
C PRO A 87 4.42 1.12 8.50
N LEU A 88 4.58 -0.15 8.11
CA LEU A 88 4.73 -1.24 9.07
C LEU A 88 6.04 -1.16 9.86
N ALA A 89 7.11 -0.56 9.30
CA ALA A 89 8.36 -0.36 10.03
C ALA A 89 8.30 0.81 11.02
N LEU A 90 7.32 1.71 10.88
CA LEU A 90 7.13 2.86 11.77
C LEU A 90 6.28 2.52 13.01
N VAL A 91 5.53 1.41 12.97
CA VAL A 91 4.55 1.03 14.00
C VAL A 91 4.88 -0.27 14.76
N THR A 92 6.13 -0.73 14.69
CA THR A 92 6.63 -1.95 15.34
C THR A 92 7.46 -1.64 16.57
#